data_AF-A0A510UNK7-F1
#
_entry.id   AF-A0A510UNK7-F1
#
_cell.length_a   1.000
_cell.length_b   1.000
_cell.length_c   1.000
_cell.angle_alpha   90.00
_cell.angle_beta   90.00
_cell.angle_gamma   90.00
#
_symmetry.space_group_name_H-M   'P 1'
#
loop_
_entity.id
_entity.type
_entity.pdbx_description
1 polymer ?
#
loop_
_entity_poly.entity_id
_entity_poly.type
_entity_poly.pdbx_seq_one_letter_code
_entity_poly.pdbx_strand_id
1 'polypeptide(L)'
;MEHKLLKILEKVRTEVPGNIFTGIGVIVCDSLEYLPFLPMSDKSRVISDVDVISKIVEGSLATNVNHDGFNILGKDFNLMYKNVFISPPIAKDIELDIDQGFGARYVAAILASKIEGVIVTAVVSNSYGIVIFKNGKVVNIND
;
A
#
# COMPACT_ATOMS: atom_id res chain seq x y z
N MET A 1 -13.93 4.28 2.93
CA MET A 1 -12.47 4.25 3.22
C MET A 1 -11.67 4.41 1.93
N GLU A 2 -12.00 3.58 0.95
CA GLU A 2 -11.51 3.46 -0.42
C GLU A 2 -11.43 4.81 -1.15
N HIS A 3 -12.51 5.59 -1.17
CA HIS A 3 -12.53 6.94 -1.77
C HIS A 3 -11.51 7.91 -1.16
N LYS A 4 -11.32 7.88 0.16
CA LYS A 4 -10.34 8.75 0.84
C LYS A 4 -8.92 8.28 0.54
N LEU A 5 -8.68 6.97 0.50
CA LEU A 5 -7.40 6.39 0.10
C LEU A 5 -7.05 6.75 -1.35
N LEU A 6 -8.02 6.64 -2.27
CA LEU A 6 -7.84 7.02 -3.67
C LEU A 6 -7.36 8.47 -3.79
N LYS A 7 -8.05 9.42 -3.16
CA LYS A 7 -7.67 10.84 -3.19
C LYS A 7 -6.25 11.11 -2.66
N ILE A 8 -5.84 10.40 -1.61
CA ILE A 8 -4.47 10.49 -1.09
C ILE A 8 -3.47 10.01 -2.14
N LEU A 9 -3.72 8.84 -2.73
CA LEU A 9 -2.81 8.22 -3.71
C LEU A 9 -2.77 8.99 -5.04
N GLU A 10 -3.89 9.58 -5.48
CA GLU A 10 -3.93 10.49 -6.62
C GLU A 10 -3.02 11.70 -6.38
N LYS A 11 -3.13 12.33 -5.20
CA LYS A 11 -2.27 13.46 -4.84
C LYS A 11 -0.80 13.06 -4.79
N VAL A 12 -0.45 11.95 -4.13
CA VAL A 12 0.93 11.44 -4.12
C VAL A 12 1.44 11.22 -5.56
N ARG A 13 0.63 10.61 -6.43
CA ARG A 13 1.03 10.32 -7.81
C ARG A 13 1.28 11.58 -8.61
N THR A 14 0.53 12.66 -8.37
CA THR A 14 0.76 13.95 -9.04
C THR A 14 2.06 14.65 -8.61
N GLU A 15 2.62 14.31 -7.46
CA GLU A 15 3.84 14.94 -6.92
C GLU A 15 5.14 14.27 -7.40
N VAL A 16 5.06 13.11 -8.06
CA VAL A 16 6.25 12.32 -8.45
C VAL A 16 6.34 12.10 -9.97
N PRO A 17 7.40 12.57 -10.63
CA PRO A 17 7.68 12.27 -12.03
C PRO A 17 7.81 10.75 -12.27
N GLY A 18 7.24 10.27 -13.38
CA GLY A 18 7.15 8.82 -13.66
C GLY A 18 8.50 8.11 -13.78
N ASN A 19 9.55 8.79 -14.22
CA ASN A 19 10.90 8.23 -14.42
C ASN A 19 11.68 8.00 -13.10
N ILE A 20 11.23 8.60 -12.00
CA ILE A 20 11.82 8.41 -10.67
C ILE A 20 10.85 7.76 -9.68
N PHE A 21 9.69 7.32 -10.16
CA PHE A 21 8.66 6.66 -9.37
C PHE A 21 8.88 5.13 -9.35
N THR A 22 8.87 4.54 -8.15
CA THR A 22 9.13 3.09 -7.94
C THR A 22 7.88 2.27 -7.59
N GLY A 23 6.73 2.93 -7.52
CA GLY A 23 5.49 2.35 -7.04
C GLY A 23 5.24 2.60 -5.56
N ILE A 24 4.02 2.29 -5.12
CA ILE A 24 3.59 2.45 -3.73
C ILE A 24 2.81 1.20 -3.33
N GLY A 25 3.00 0.74 -2.09
CA GLY A 25 2.08 -0.15 -1.40
C GLY A 25 1.50 0.56 -0.16
N VAL A 26 0.19 0.45 0.04
CA VAL A 26 -0.49 0.96 1.25
C VAL A 26 -1.40 -0.12 1.83
N ILE A 27 -1.40 -0.23 3.15
CA ILE A 27 -2.36 -0.99 3.94
C ILE A 27 -3.05 -0.01 4.89
N VAL A 28 -4.37 0.01 4.90
CA VAL A 28 -5.16 0.71 5.91
C VAL A 28 -5.78 -0.34 6.82
N CYS A 29 -5.50 -0.25 8.13
CA CYS A 29 -5.95 -1.23 9.11
C CYS A 29 -6.53 -0.55 10.37
N ASP A 30 -7.39 -1.27 11.08
CA ASP A 30 -7.83 -0.90 12.43
C ASP A 30 -6.96 -1.55 13.53
N SER A 31 -6.33 -2.69 13.22
CA SER A 31 -5.47 -3.46 14.10
C SER A 31 -4.26 -4.00 13.35
N LEU A 32 -3.15 -4.16 14.08
CA LEU A 32 -1.91 -4.78 13.59
C LEU A 32 -1.77 -6.24 14.01
N GLU A 33 -2.68 -6.74 14.85
CA GLU A 33 -2.56 -8.03 15.56
C GLU A 33 -2.25 -9.21 14.63
N TYR A 34 -2.92 -9.26 13.48
CA TYR A 34 -2.81 -10.36 12.52
C TYR A 34 -2.01 -10.01 11.27
N LEU A 35 -1.47 -8.79 11.17
CA LEU A 35 -0.75 -8.33 9.98
C LEU A 35 0.72 -8.82 10.04
N PRO A 36 1.16 -9.72 9.13
CA PRO A 36 2.53 -10.20 9.10
C PRO A 36 3.41 -9.17 8.39
N PHE A 37 3.91 -8.19 9.14
CA PHE A 37 4.82 -7.18 8.63
C PHE A 37 6.16 -7.17 9.38
N LEU A 38 7.21 -6.79 8.67
CA LEU A 38 8.56 -6.61 9.19
C LEU A 38 9.04 -5.19 8.84
N PRO A 39 9.28 -4.31 9.82
CA PRO A 39 9.98 -3.05 9.61
C PRO A 39 11.37 -3.30 9.01
N MET A 40 11.71 -2.65 7.90
CA MET A 40 13.01 -2.87 7.23
C MET A 40 14.08 -1.84 7.65
N SER A 41 13.73 -0.92 8.53
CA SER A 41 14.67 0.02 9.18
C SER A 41 14.13 0.52 10.53
N ASP A 42 15.00 1.03 11.39
CA ASP A 42 14.60 1.67 12.67
C ASP A 42 13.69 2.89 12.48
N LYS A 43 13.75 3.51 11.29
CA LYS A 43 12.95 4.69 10.91
C LYS A 43 11.61 4.32 10.28
N SER A 44 11.28 3.03 10.22
CA SER A 44 10.02 2.54 9.65
C SER A 44 8.83 2.93 10.52
N ARG A 45 8.99 2.90 11.85
CA ARG A 45 7.93 3.31 12.78
C ARG A 45 7.81 4.83 12.80
N VAL A 46 6.59 5.32 12.68
CA VAL A 46 6.27 6.75 12.77
C VAL A 46 5.72 7.04 14.16
N ILE A 47 6.37 7.96 14.88
CA ILE A 47 6.13 8.22 16.32
C ILE A 47 5.40 9.55 16.56
N SER A 48 5.23 10.37 15.52
CA SER A 48 4.56 11.66 15.58
C SER A 48 3.61 11.84 14.41
N ASP A 49 2.69 12.80 14.52
CA ASP A 49 1.91 13.23 13.36
C ASP A 49 2.84 13.76 12.27
N VAL A 50 2.63 13.28 11.05
CA VAL A 50 3.39 13.63 9.86
C VAL A 50 2.43 13.90 8.72
N ASP A 51 2.87 14.70 7.74
CA ASP A 51 2.17 14.78 6.48
C ASP A 51 2.33 13.45 5.70
N VAL A 52 1.26 12.67 5.70
CA VAL A 52 1.17 11.34 5.08
C VAL A 52 1.55 11.40 3.60
N ILE A 53 1.08 12.42 2.89
CA ILE A 53 1.32 12.56 1.45
C ILE A 53 2.82 12.76 1.22
N SER A 54 3.43 13.76 1.86
CA SER A 54 4.86 14.01 1.76
C SER A 54 5.71 12.78 2.08
N LYS A 55 5.32 11.98 3.09
CA LYS A 55 6.08 10.78 3.46
C LYS A 55 5.94 9.62 2.48
N ILE A 56 4.76 9.42 1.90
CA ILE A 56 4.59 8.42 0.84
C ILE A 56 5.31 8.87 -0.44
N VAL A 57 5.26 10.18 -0.77
CA VAL A 57 6.04 10.76 -1.87
C VAL A 57 7.53 10.48 -1.68
N GLU A 58 8.10 10.85 -0.53
CA GLU A 58 9.50 10.62 -0.18
C GLU A 58 9.87 9.13 -0.36
N GLY A 59 9.03 8.21 0.11
CA GLY A 59 9.23 6.77 0.02
C GLY A 59 8.91 6.15 -1.34
N SER A 60 8.49 6.91 -2.35
CA SER A 60 8.23 6.38 -3.69
C SER A 60 9.31 6.75 -4.71
N LEU A 61 10.26 7.59 -4.31
CA LEU A 61 11.37 8.06 -5.15
C LEU A 61 12.46 6.98 -5.27
N ALA A 62 12.94 6.74 -6.49
CA ALA A 62 14.03 5.79 -6.77
C ALA A 62 15.35 6.13 -6.05
N THR A 63 15.54 7.39 -5.65
CA THR A 63 16.69 7.84 -4.87
C THR A 63 16.59 7.52 -3.39
N ASN A 64 15.41 7.11 -2.90
CA ASN A 64 15.22 6.75 -1.50
C ASN A 64 15.57 5.28 -1.28
N VAL A 65 16.60 5.00 -0.50
CA VAL A 65 17.00 3.61 -0.15
C VAL A 65 15.89 2.79 0.52
N ASN A 66 14.87 3.47 1.05
CA ASN A 66 13.73 2.87 1.72
C ASN A 66 12.46 2.86 0.82
N HIS A 67 12.63 2.90 -0.51
CA HIS A 67 11.49 3.02 -1.42
C HIS A 67 10.67 1.74 -1.57
N ASP A 68 11.22 0.59 -1.18
CA ASP A 68 10.55 -0.70 -1.34
C ASP A 68 9.71 -1.06 -0.11
N GLY A 69 8.67 -1.87 -0.33
CA GLY A 69 7.73 -2.32 0.67
C GLY A 69 6.40 -1.54 0.69
N PHE A 70 5.79 -1.52 1.87
CA PHE A 70 4.48 -0.95 2.12
C PHE A 70 4.53 0.17 3.15
N ASN A 71 3.49 1.01 3.13
CA ASN A 71 3.14 1.95 4.17
C ASN A 71 1.90 1.43 4.90
N ILE A 72 1.88 1.48 6.22
CA ILE A 72 0.74 1.10 7.04
C ILE A 72 0.11 2.37 7.61
N LEU A 73 -1.17 2.57 7.31
CA LEU A 73 -2.00 3.65 7.82
C LEU A 73 -3.02 3.08 8.81
N GLY A 74 -3.31 3.84 9.87
CA GLY A 74 -4.47 3.59 10.70
C GLY A 74 -5.77 3.96 9.99
N LYS A 75 -6.92 3.55 10.54
CA LYS A 75 -8.26 3.90 10.02
C LYS A 75 -8.50 5.41 9.83
N ASP A 76 -7.80 6.25 10.60
CA ASP A 76 -7.89 7.71 10.53
C ASP A 76 -6.98 8.31 9.44
N PHE A 77 -6.22 7.46 8.74
CA PHE A 77 -5.18 7.75 7.74
C PHE A 77 -3.87 8.30 8.29
N ASN A 78 -3.65 8.23 9.60
CA ASN A 78 -2.34 8.53 10.17
C ASN A 78 -1.33 7.45 9.77
N LEU A 79 -0.13 7.88 9.35
CA LEU A 79 0.95 6.98 8.99
C LEU A 79 1.52 6.34 10.25
N MET A 80 1.46 5.01 10.35
CA MET A 80 1.96 4.25 11.50
C MET A 80 3.33 3.65 11.19
N TYR A 81 3.47 3.08 9.99
CA TYR A 81 4.73 2.54 9.50
C TYR A 81 4.95 2.90 8.04
N LYS A 82 6.22 3.07 7.66
CA LYS A 82 6.70 3.15 6.28
C LYS A 82 7.76 2.07 6.06
N ASN A 83 8.03 1.72 4.80
CA ASN A 83 9.12 0.80 4.44
C ASN A 83 9.03 -0.54 5.21
N VAL A 84 7.87 -1.17 5.16
CA VAL A 84 7.69 -2.51 5.75
C VAL A 84 7.64 -3.58 4.66
N PHE A 85 8.28 -4.71 4.93
CA PHE A 85 8.02 -5.94 4.21
C PHE A 85 6.72 -6.56 4.73
N ILE A 86 5.91 -7.14 3.84
CA ILE A 86 4.71 -7.89 4.23
C ILE A 86 4.75 -9.27 3.58
N SER A 87 4.30 -10.28 4.33
CA SER A 87 4.17 -11.66 3.84
C SER A 87 2.80 -12.22 4.20
N PRO A 88 1.73 -11.76 3.54
CA PRO A 88 0.38 -12.21 3.83
C PRO A 88 0.23 -13.72 3.56
N PRO A 89 -0.60 -14.44 4.33
CA PRO A 89 -0.87 -15.84 4.08
C PRO A 89 -1.50 -16.04 2.70
N ILE A 90 -1.13 -17.13 2.02
CA ILE A 90 -1.69 -17.46 0.70
C ILE A 90 -3.13 -17.94 0.88
N ALA A 91 -4.08 -17.14 0.43
CA ALA A 91 -5.49 -17.51 0.38
C ALA A 91 -5.79 -18.30 -0.90
N LYS A 92 -6.54 -19.40 -0.77
CA LYS A 92 -6.85 -20.32 -1.88
C LYS A 92 -7.95 -19.81 -2.82
N ASP A 93 -8.70 -18.82 -2.38
CA ASP A 93 -9.89 -18.26 -3.05
C ASP A 93 -9.62 -16.86 -3.64
N ILE A 94 -8.35 -16.56 -3.94
CA ILE A 94 -7.97 -15.36 -4.66
C ILE A 94 -8.03 -15.61 -6.17
N GLU A 95 -8.77 -14.77 -6.86
CA GLU A 95 -8.78 -14.71 -8.31
C GLU A 95 -7.81 -13.62 -8.76
N LEU A 96 -6.75 -14.05 -9.47
CA LEU A 96 -5.77 -13.17 -10.07
C LEU A 96 -5.73 -13.44 -11.57
N ASP A 97 -5.84 -12.37 -12.36
CA ASP A 97 -5.55 -12.43 -13.78
C ASP A 97 -4.03 -12.48 -13.97
N ILE A 98 -3.50 -13.71 -14.09
CA ILE A 98 -2.06 -13.96 -14.21
C ILE A 98 -1.47 -13.43 -15.53
N ASP A 99 -2.30 -13.22 -16.54
CA ASP A 99 -1.87 -12.75 -17.85
C ASP A 99 -1.55 -11.25 -17.86
N GLN A 100 -2.03 -10.49 -16.87
CA GLN A 100 -1.71 -9.07 -16.71
C GLN A 100 -0.28 -8.81 -16.20
N GLY A 101 0.45 -9.86 -15.80
CA GLY A 101 1.86 -9.73 -15.41
C GLY A 101 2.08 -8.90 -14.13
N PHE A 102 1.13 -8.97 -13.19
CA PHE A 102 1.24 -8.24 -11.93
C PHE A 102 2.45 -8.68 -11.09
N GLY A 103 3.17 -7.70 -10.54
CA GLY A 103 4.34 -7.95 -9.69
C GLY A 103 3.99 -8.36 -8.26
N ALA A 104 5.02 -8.78 -7.50
CA ALA A 104 4.86 -9.27 -6.12
C ALA A 104 4.12 -8.30 -5.18
N ARG A 105 4.30 -6.98 -5.34
CA ARG A 105 3.60 -5.96 -4.55
C ARG A 105 2.08 -6.02 -4.74
N TYR A 106 1.61 -6.25 -5.96
CA TYR A 106 0.18 -6.41 -6.26
C TYR A 106 -0.38 -7.65 -5.55
N VAL A 107 0.30 -8.79 -5.70
CA VAL A 107 -0.10 -10.07 -5.09
C VAL A 107 -0.13 -9.97 -3.57
N ALA A 108 0.87 -9.33 -2.97
CA ALA A 108 0.91 -9.09 -1.54
C ALA A 108 -0.24 -8.18 -1.09
N ALA A 109 -0.58 -7.14 -1.84
CA ALA A 109 -1.67 -6.24 -1.48
C ALA A 109 -3.05 -6.93 -1.50
N ILE A 110 -3.36 -7.70 -2.55
CA ILE A 110 -4.66 -8.39 -2.64
C ILE A 110 -4.80 -9.45 -1.53
N LEU A 111 -3.74 -10.21 -1.23
CA LEU A 111 -3.73 -11.18 -0.15
C LEU A 111 -3.86 -10.50 1.23
N ALA A 112 -3.11 -9.42 1.44
CA ALA A 112 -3.18 -8.66 2.70
C ALA A 112 -4.57 -8.05 2.93
N SER A 113 -5.33 -7.75 1.87
CA SER A 113 -6.71 -7.25 2.00
C SER A 113 -7.71 -8.26 2.58
N LYS A 114 -7.32 -9.52 2.78
CA LYS A 114 -8.12 -10.56 3.46
C LYS A 114 -7.76 -10.76 4.93
N ILE A 115 -6.70 -10.11 5.40
CA ILE A 115 -6.23 -10.29 6.77
C ILE A 115 -7.20 -9.59 7.72
N GLU A 116 -7.54 -10.25 8.82
CA GLU A 116 -8.34 -9.65 9.88
C GLU A 116 -7.72 -8.34 10.38
N GLY A 117 -8.55 -7.31 10.47
CA GLY A 117 -8.15 -5.95 10.84
C GLY A 117 -7.60 -5.10 9.70
N VAL A 118 -7.37 -5.66 8.51
CA VAL A 118 -7.11 -4.87 7.29
C VAL A 118 -8.45 -4.39 6.71
N ILE A 119 -8.59 -3.07 6.55
CA ILE A 119 -9.79 -2.44 6.01
C ILE A 119 -9.74 -2.41 4.49
N VAL A 120 -8.60 -2.01 3.94
CA VAL A 120 -8.36 -1.87 2.51
C VAL A 120 -6.84 -1.84 2.25
N THR A 121 -6.40 -2.38 1.12
CA THR A 121 -5.03 -2.20 0.64
C THR A 121 -5.02 -1.52 -0.72
N ALA A 122 -3.89 -0.96 -1.11
CA ALA A 122 -3.74 -0.37 -2.43
C ALA A 122 -2.30 -0.49 -2.94
N VAL A 123 -2.18 -0.49 -4.26
CA VAL A 123 -0.91 -0.39 -4.96
C VAL A 123 -0.98 0.68 -6.02
N VAL A 124 0.16 1.32 -6.27
CA VAL A 124 0.33 2.28 -7.35
C VAL A 124 1.53 1.87 -8.19
N SER A 125 1.37 1.86 -9.52
CA SER A 125 2.44 1.58 -10.48
C SER A 125 2.28 2.43 -11.74
N ASN A 126 3.37 2.65 -12.47
CA ASN A 126 3.31 3.26 -13.80
C ASN A 126 2.59 2.35 -14.81
N SER A 127 2.60 1.03 -14.62
CA SER A 127 2.04 0.08 -15.60
C SER A 127 0.52 -0.04 -15.53
N TYR A 128 -0.07 0.08 -14.34
CA TYR A 128 -1.50 -0.19 -14.10
C TYR A 128 -2.21 0.89 -13.26
N GLY A 129 -1.54 2.00 -12.95
CA GLY A 129 -2.15 3.08 -12.17
C GLY A 129 -2.37 2.71 -10.70
N ILE A 130 -3.48 3.19 -10.13
CA ILE A 130 -3.89 2.94 -8.74
C ILE A 130 -4.89 1.78 -8.73
N VAL A 131 -4.62 0.77 -7.91
CA VAL A 131 -5.53 -0.36 -7.69
C VAL A 131 -5.77 -0.49 -6.19
N ILE A 132 -7.04 -0.61 -5.82
CA ILE A 132 -7.49 -0.73 -4.43
C ILE A 132 -8.13 -2.11 -4.25
N PHE A 133 -7.81 -2.79 -3.15
CA PHE A 133 -8.34 -4.11 -2.83
C PHE A 133 -9.05 -4.14 -1.48
N LYS A 134 -10.12 -4.93 -1.43
CA LYS A 134 -10.87 -5.23 -0.21
C LYS A 134 -11.35 -6.67 -0.24
N ASN A 135 -11.13 -7.41 0.85
CA ASN A 135 -11.56 -8.80 0.99
C ASN A 135 -11.11 -9.69 -0.19
N GLY A 136 -9.90 -9.46 -0.69
CA GLY A 136 -9.32 -10.24 -1.79
C GLY A 136 -9.86 -9.90 -3.18
N LYS A 137 -10.52 -8.74 -3.34
CA LYS A 137 -11.09 -8.30 -4.62
C LYS A 137 -10.67 -6.88 -4.95
N VAL A 138 -10.55 -6.58 -6.25
CA VAL A 138 -10.40 -5.20 -6.73
C VAL A 138 -11.69 -4.43 -6.42
N VAL A 139 -11.54 -3.21 -5.91
CA VAL A 139 -12.65 -2.29 -5.68
C VAL A 139 -12.85 -1.40 -6.90
N ASN A 140 -14.05 -1.43 -7.48
CA ASN A 140 -14.49 -0.41 -8.42
C ASN A 140 -14.96 0.81 -7.62
N ILE A 141 -14.28 1.95 -7.80
CA ILE A 141 -14.58 3.19 -7.04
C ILE A 141 -15.60 4.06 -7.79
N ASN A 142 -15.92 3.69 -9.04
CA ASN A 142 -16.89 4.39 -9.90
C ASN A 142 -18.31 3.78 -9.84
N ASP A 143 -18.50 2.70 -9.08
CA ASP A 143 -19.79 2.06 -8.80
C ASP A 143 -20.29 2.49 -7.39
#